data_AF-U1EUZ3-F1
#
_entry.id   AF-U1EUZ3-F1
#
_cell.length_a   1.000
_cell.length_b   1.000
_cell.length_c   1.000
_cell.angle_alpha   90.00
_cell.angle_beta   90.00
_cell.angle_gamma   90.00
#
_symmetry.space_group_name_H-M   'P 1'
#
loop_
_entity.id
_entity.type
_entity.pdbx_description
1 polymer ?
#
loop_
_entity_poly.entity_id
_entity_poly.type
_entity_poly.pdbx_seq_one_letter_code
_entity_poly.pdbx_strand_id
1 'polypeptide(L)'
;MPEPKLPAEYAYGYVIARAIRAVADSTAADDPYPDGPPVSLNRAVIFRPLETGRIIKGTPPEPSVRSQHETITADLDADGYLSLNGQRGLWLWTGTWQVSFAADLGWTPYQITVTTDHTVDHPLDLWTAAGWQPPSPTTPTVTILVPATVHDGDVLIRSGNEVTGIPQETFQGPPGPPGPIGATGQPSTLTGTGPGRPDIISTLDASGRAWVQSAPVGALWASIDGAEVGAWQWQRTPKSWRVTYGMTPFISFQDTLLALLRNFGFTVDPIPGMRNGVVRHNNLIMLDIGIDIKSKPDRGENLDIKSAIGYGWIWKSMNINNANGVLIDFSTARIHWANGIYVRIWDTGHVKMSRVFLEMDESMTWPTSLTNPNAPT
;
A
#
# COMPACT_ATOMS: atom_id res chain seq x y z
N MET A 1 16.39 56.38 -5.75
CA MET A 1 17.59 56.51 -6.60
C MET A 1 17.50 55.46 -7.68
N PRO A 2 17.82 55.76 -8.95
CA PRO A 2 17.87 54.73 -9.99
C PRO A 2 18.91 53.68 -9.60
N GLU A 3 18.58 52.41 -9.83
CA GLU A 3 19.50 51.30 -9.58
C GLU A 3 20.81 51.51 -10.38
N PRO A 4 21.98 51.27 -9.77
CA PRO A 4 23.24 51.31 -10.50
C PRO A 4 23.19 50.33 -11.67
N LYS A 5 23.43 50.81 -12.89
CA LYS A 5 23.54 49.93 -14.04
C LYS A 5 24.75 49.03 -13.87
N LEU A 6 24.61 47.76 -14.24
CA LEU A 6 25.76 46.88 -14.38
C LEU A 6 26.75 47.50 -15.40
N PRO A 7 28.07 47.34 -15.19
CA PRO A 7 29.08 47.86 -16.12
C PRO A 7 28.91 47.30 -17.53
N ALA A 8 29.35 48.06 -18.55
CA ALA A 8 29.13 47.75 -19.97
C ALA A 8 29.82 46.45 -20.43
N GLU A 9 30.76 45.94 -19.64
CA GLU A 9 31.44 44.65 -19.84
C GLU A 9 30.52 43.45 -19.60
N TYR A 10 29.31 43.66 -19.06
CA TYR A 10 28.29 42.63 -19.01
C TYR A 10 27.61 42.47 -20.36
N ALA A 11 27.84 41.32 -20.97
CA ALA A 11 27.04 40.82 -22.05
C ALA A 11 25.85 40.03 -21.50
N TYR A 12 24.73 40.05 -22.22
CA TYR A 12 23.49 39.37 -21.81
C TYR A 12 22.99 38.43 -22.91
N GLY A 13 22.24 37.43 -22.49
CA GLY A 13 21.45 36.57 -23.35
C GLY A 13 20.03 36.39 -22.82
N TYR A 14 19.08 36.23 -23.72
CA TYR A 14 17.65 36.12 -23.42
C TYR A 14 17.22 34.66 -23.34
N VAL A 15 16.47 34.33 -22.30
CA VAL A 15 16.06 32.96 -21.95
C VAL A 15 14.54 32.87 -21.89
N ILE A 16 13.99 31.81 -22.48
CA ILE A 16 12.56 31.51 -22.49
C ILE A 16 12.28 30.06 -22.08
N ALA A 17 11.06 29.81 -21.64
CA ALA A 17 10.51 28.47 -21.50
C ALA A 17 8.97 28.54 -21.48
N ARG A 18 8.32 27.41 -21.77
CA ARG A 18 6.87 27.25 -21.56
C ARG A 18 6.55 25.86 -21.02
N ALA A 19 5.70 25.75 -20.00
CA ALA A 19 5.25 24.48 -19.46
C ALA A 19 3.73 24.35 -19.50
N ILE A 20 3.27 23.20 -20.00
CA ILE A 20 1.86 22.78 -20.01
C ILE A 20 1.75 21.39 -19.38
N ARG A 21 0.56 21.02 -18.93
CA ARG A 21 0.28 19.66 -18.45
C ARG A 21 -0.38 18.88 -19.58
N ALA A 22 -0.03 17.61 -19.73
CA ALA A 22 -0.83 16.67 -20.52
C ALA A 22 -1.79 15.96 -19.55
N VAL A 23 -3.07 16.32 -19.59
CA VAL A 23 -4.10 15.72 -18.72
C VAL A 23 -5.16 15.04 -19.56
N ALA A 24 -5.77 13.98 -19.03
CA ALA A 24 -6.93 13.36 -19.68
C ALA A 24 -8.01 14.43 -19.89
N ASP A 25 -8.72 14.32 -21.01
CA ASP A 25 -9.83 15.21 -21.34
C ASP A 25 -10.76 15.34 -20.13
N SER A 26 -10.91 16.57 -19.67
CA SER A 26 -11.61 16.91 -18.43
C SER A 26 -12.88 17.72 -18.69
N THR A 27 -13.20 18.01 -19.95
CA THR A 27 -14.36 18.81 -20.33
C THR A 27 -15.13 18.15 -21.48
N ALA A 28 -16.45 18.35 -21.55
CA ALA A 28 -17.27 17.68 -22.57
C ALA A 28 -17.15 18.30 -23.99
N ALA A 29 -16.06 19.01 -24.29
CA ALA A 29 -15.95 19.87 -25.48
C ALA A 29 -14.80 19.49 -26.43
N ASP A 30 -15.14 19.57 -27.73
CA ASP A 30 -14.36 19.55 -28.96
C ASP A 30 -13.63 18.27 -29.44
N ASP A 31 -12.98 17.45 -28.60
CA ASP A 31 -12.38 16.19 -29.10
C ASP A 31 -12.10 15.15 -27.98
N PRO A 32 -11.85 13.86 -28.30
CA PRO A 32 -11.58 12.83 -27.30
C PRO A 32 -10.10 12.77 -26.87
N TYR A 33 -9.29 13.78 -27.16
CA TYR A 33 -7.84 13.77 -26.93
C TYR A 33 -7.44 14.54 -25.65
N PRO A 34 -6.27 14.25 -25.07
CA PRO A 34 -5.79 14.92 -23.86
C PRO A 34 -5.67 16.45 -23.99
N ASP A 35 -6.06 17.16 -22.93
CA ASP A 35 -5.95 18.60 -22.80
C ASP A 35 -4.53 19.06 -22.40
N GLY A 36 -4.22 20.31 -22.76
CA GLY A 36 -2.93 20.97 -22.53
C GLY A 36 -2.94 22.18 -21.58
N PRO A 37 -3.58 22.17 -20.39
CA PRO A 37 -3.70 23.37 -19.58
C PRO A 37 -2.32 23.87 -19.11
N PRO A 38 -2.08 25.19 -19.09
CA PRO A 38 -0.82 25.75 -18.64
C PRO A 38 -0.43 25.38 -17.21
N VAL A 39 0.88 25.36 -16.95
CA VAL A 39 1.43 25.30 -15.59
C VAL A 39 1.70 26.72 -15.11
N SER A 40 0.85 27.25 -14.25
CA SER A 40 1.09 28.53 -13.55
C SER A 40 1.69 28.24 -12.19
N LEU A 41 2.88 28.78 -11.92
CA LEU A 41 3.60 28.49 -10.67
C LEU A 41 4.52 29.64 -10.27
N ASN A 42 4.40 30.09 -9.02
CA ASN A 42 5.31 31.08 -8.45
C ASN A 42 6.63 30.41 -8.06
N ARG A 43 7.75 31.10 -8.28
CA ARG A 43 9.11 30.66 -7.96
C ARG A 43 9.46 29.32 -8.61
N ALA A 44 8.99 29.14 -9.84
CA ALA A 44 9.05 27.90 -10.59
C ALA A 44 10.47 27.54 -11.06
N VAL A 45 11.27 28.53 -11.47
CA VAL A 45 12.60 28.31 -12.05
C VAL A 45 13.63 29.14 -11.30
N ILE A 46 14.72 28.50 -10.87
CA ILE A 46 15.80 29.11 -10.11
C ILE A 46 17.08 29.02 -10.94
N PHE A 47 17.70 30.16 -11.19
CA PHE A 47 18.96 30.30 -11.90
C PHE A 47 20.06 30.65 -10.91
N ARG A 48 20.97 29.71 -10.67
CA ARG A 48 22.16 29.94 -9.84
C ARG A 48 23.40 30.08 -10.74
N PRO A 49 24.09 31.23 -10.73
CA PRO A 49 25.29 31.40 -11.53
C PRO A 49 26.43 30.56 -10.94
N LEU A 50 27.19 29.86 -11.79
CA LEU A 50 28.36 29.10 -11.31
C LEU A 50 29.51 30.03 -10.93
N GLU A 51 29.64 31.15 -11.66
CA GLU A 51 30.54 32.22 -11.31
C GLU A 51 29.85 33.14 -10.30
N THR A 52 30.37 33.23 -9.07
CA THR A 52 29.74 33.96 -7.95
C THR A 52 30.05 35.46 -7.95
N GLY A 53 30.89 35.93 -8.87
CA GLY A 53 31.12 37.35 -9.09
C GLY A 53 32.30 37.63 -10.02
N ARG A 54 32.40 38.88 -10.47
CA ARG A 54 33.47 39.39 -11.35
C ARG A 54 34.10 40.64 -10.77
N ILE A 55 35.41 40.80 -10.99
CA ILE A 55 36.11 42.07 -10.72
C ILE A 55 36.24 42.81 -12.05
N ILE A 56 35.63 43.99 -12.11
CA ILE A 56 35.72 44.90 -13.25
C ILE A 56 36.71 45.99 -12.86
N LYS A 57 37.84 46.04 -13.58
CA LYS A 57 38.88 47.00 -13.28
C LYS A 57 38.39 48.41 -13.60
N GLY A 58 38.29 49.24 -12.57
CA GLY A 58 38.02 50.66 -12.70
C GLY A 58 39.24 51.37 -13.29
N THR A 59 38.99 52.51 -13.93
CA THR A 59 40.05 53.43 -14.32
C THR A 59 40.13 54.53 -13.27
N PRO A 60 41.32 54.80 -12.66
CA PRO A 60 41.47 55.88 -11.70
C PRO A 60 40.88 57.21 -12.21
N PRO A 61 40.14 57.97 -11.37
CA PRO A 61 39.97 57.82 -9.93
C PRO A 61 38.90 56.80 -9.49
N GLU A 62 38.16 56.20 -10.43
CA GLU A 62 37.08 55.28 -10.09
C GLU A 62 37.61 53.95 -9.55
N PRO A 63 37.07 53.44 -8.43
CA PRO A 63 37.48 52.15 -7.89
C PRO A 63 37.05 51.01 -8.81
N SER A 64 37.74 49.87 -8.71
CA SER A 64 37.28 48.64 -9.35
C SER A 64 35.99 48.16 -8.70
N VAL A 65 35.07 47.63 -9.53
CA VAL A 65 33.77 47.12 -9.08
C VAL A 65 33.87 45.62 -8.89
N ARG A 66 33.51 45.12 -7.70
CA ARG A 66 33.20 43.71 -7.49
C ARG A 66 31.71 43.51 -7.71
N SER A 67 31.35 42.97 -8.87
CA SER A 67 29.98 42.56 -9.13
C SER A 67 29.71 41.22 -8.44
N GLN A 68 28.63 41.17 -7.65
CA GLN A 68 28.16 39.95 -7.01
C GLN A 68 27.07 39.32 -7.86
N HIS A 69 27.20 38.04 -8.15
CA HIS A 69 26.27 37.32 -8.99
C HIS A 69 25.27 36.58 -8.09
N GLU A 70 24.02 37.04 -8.12
CA GLU A 70 22.96 36.49 -7.27
C GLU A 70 22.13 35.42 -7.96
N THR A 71 21.44 34.61 -7.15
CA THR A 71 20.47 33.65 -7.66
C THR A 71 19.21 34.37 -8.09
N ILE A 72 18.74 34.11 -9.30
CA ILE A 72 17.49 34.67 -9.83
C ILE A 72 16.39 33.62 -9.72
N THR A 73 15.20 34.03 -9.27
CA THR A 73 14.03 33.16 -9.17
C THR A 73 12.91 33.75 -10.01
N ALA A 74 12.38 32.97 -10.94
CA ALA A 74 11.34 33.36 -11.90
C ALA A 74 10.10 32.46 -11.76
N ASP A 75 8.97 32.96 -12.24
CA ASP A 75 7.68 32.31 -12.22
C ASP A 75 7.38 31.64 -13.58
N LEU A 76 6.34 30.80 -13.60
CA LEU A 76 5.58 30.49 -14.81
C LEU A 76 4.25 31.23 -14.73
N ASP A 77 3.96 32.07 -15.72
CA ASP A 77 2.74 32.89 -15.77
C ASP A 77 1.47 32.06 -15.99
N ALA A 78 0.32 32.73 -16.05
CA ALA A 78 -0.99 32.07 -16.23
C ALA A 78 -1.09 31.24 -17.52
N ASP A 79 -0.27 31.55 -18.53
CA ASP A 79 -0.21 30.84 -19.82
C ASP A 79 0.96 29.85 -19.88
N GLY A 80 1.67 29.67 -18.75
CA GLY A 80 2.76 28.73 -18.56
C GLY A 80 4.10 29.20 -19.09
N TYR A 81 4.25 30.49 -19.42
CA TYR A 81 5.52 31.04 -19.89
C TYR A 81 6.41 31.45 -18.73
N LEU A 82 7.71 31.19 -18.87
CA LEU A 82 8.73 31.74 -17.98
C LEU A 82 8.58 33.26 -17.90
N SER A 83 8.46 33.77 -16.69
CA SER A 83 8.18 35.18 -16.45
C SER A 83 8.92 35.69 -15.23
N LEU A 84 9.44 36.91 -15.31
CA LEU A 84 10.03 37.62 -14.17
C LEU A 84 9.37 38.99 -14.06
N ASN A 85 8.76 39.28 -12.91
CA ASN A 85 8.05 40.54 -12.67
C ASN A 85 6.99 40.87 -13.74
N GLY A 86 6.29 39.85 -14.26
CA GLY A 86 5.24 40.01 -15.27
C GLY A 86 5.73 40.17 -16.71
N GLN A 87 7.05 40.15 -16.96
CA GLN A 87 7.61 40.12 -18.31
C GLN A 87 7.98 38.69 -18.69
N ARG A 88 7.55 38.25 -19.87
CA ARG A 88 7.91 36.93 -20.41
C ARG A 88 9.38 36.89 -20.79
N GLY A 89 9.99 35.74 -20.53
CA GLY A 89 11.42 35.51 -20.61
C GLY A 89 12.21 36.38 -19.63
N LEU A 90 13.52 36.18 -19.60
CA LEU A 90 14.41 37.02 -18.82
C LEU A 90 15.79 37.13 -19.44
N TRP A 91 16.47 38.23 -19.12
CA TRP A 91 17.86 38.46 -19.50
C TRP A 91 18.78 37.95 -18.38
N LEU A 92 19.69 37.06 -18.75
CA LEU A 92 20.79 36.62 -17.90
C LEU A 92 22.10 37.15 -18.46
N TRP A 93 23.07 37.44 -17.60
CA TRP A 93 24.41 37.71 -18.11
C TRP A 93 25.05 36.44 -18.68
N THR A 94 25.95 36.62 -19.64
CA THR A 94 26.64 35.51 -20.28
C THR A 94 27.52 34.73 -19.30
N GLY A 95 27.44 33.41 -19.35
CA GLY A 95 28.14 32.50 -18.46
C GLY A 95 27.37 31.20 -18.25
N THR A 96 27.88 30.34 -17.38
CA THR A 96 27.24 29.07 -17.04
C THR A 96 26.36 29.23 -15.81
N TRP A 97 25.13 28.71 -15.92
CA TRP A 97 24.11 28.77 -14.89
C TRP A 97 23.62 27.37 -14.57
N GLN A 98 23.48 27.06 -13.28
CA GLN A 98 22.73 25.90 -12.82
C GLN A 98 21.26 26.30 -12.76
N VAL A 99 20.43 25.64 -13.55
CA VAL A 99 18.98 25.79 -13.55
C VAL A 99 18.38 24.68 -12.70
N SER A 100 17.51 25.06 -11.77
CA SER A 100 16.73 24.11 -10.97
C SER A 100 15.27 24.53 -10.94
N PHE A 101 14.39 23.55 -10.74
CA PHE A 101 12.95 23.76 -10.83
C PHE A 101 12.29 23.50 -9.48
N ALA A 102 11.14 24.12 -9.27
CA ALA A 102 10.27 23.77 -8.16
C ALA A 102 9.91 22.28 -8.21
N ALA A 103 9.75 21.66 -7.04
CA ALA A 103 9.44 20.24 -6.93
C ALA A 103 8.17 19.85 -7.71
N ASP A 104 7.18 20.75 -7.77
CA ASP A 104 5.91 20.57 -8.47
C ASP A 104 6.07 20.46 -10.00
N LEU A 105 7.18 20.95 -10.57
CA LEU A 105 7.52 20.72 -11.98
C LEU A 105 8.16 19.35 -12.20
N GLY A 106 8.83 18.77 -11.20
CA GLY A 106 9.42 17.43 -11.28
C GLY A 106 10.64 17.30 -12.22
N TRP A 107 11.31 18.41 -12.57
CA TRP A 107 12.47 18.41 -13.48
C TRP A 107 13.80 18.36 -12.74
N THR A 108 14.72 17.54 -13.24
CA THR A 108 16.09 17.44 -12.69
C THR A 108 16.89 18.70 -13.02
N PRO A 109 17.66 19.27 -12.07
CA PRO A 109 18.53 20.41 -12.35
C PRO A 109 19.59 20.10 -13.41
N TYR A 110 19.87 21.06 -14.29
CA TYR A 110 20.94 20.97 -15.30
C TYR A 110 21.62 22.32 -15.50
N GLN A 111 22.69 22.33 -16.28
CA GLN A 111 23.44 23.55 -16.58
C GLN A 111 23.11 24.06 -17.97
N ILE A 112 23.00 25.38 -18.09
CA ILE A 112 22.93 26.08 -19.37
C ILE A 112 24.13 27.00 -19.52
N THR A 113 24.53 27.27 -20.76
CA THR A 113 25.48 28.32 -21.08
C THR A 113 24.74 29.43 -21.80
N VAL A 114 24.77 30.64 -21.25
CA VAL A 114 24.17 31.83 -21.84
C VAL A 114 25.25 32.59 -22.61
N THR A 115 25.02 32.87 -23.90
CA THR A 115 25.89 33.67 -24.77
C THR A 115 25.15 34.90 -25.30
N THR A 116 25.87 35.78 -25.99
CA THR A 116 25.30 36.95 -26.68
C THR A 116 24.43 36.59 -27.88
N ASP A 117 24.54 35.35 -28.38
CA ASP A 117 23.75 34.90 -29.53
C ASP A 117 22.29 34.65 -29.13
N HIS A 118 22.03 34.51 -27.83
CA HIS A 118 20.69 34.38 -27.28
C HIS A 118 20.00 35.74 -27.24
N THR A 119 19.25 36.05 -28.28
CA THR A 119 18.54 37.33 -28.45
C THR A 119 17.04 37.13 -28.32
N VAL A 120 16.24 38.20 -28.46
CA VAL A 120 14.77 38.07 -28.49
C VAL A 120 14.31 37.24 -29.70
N ASP A 121 14.97 37.41 -30.84
CA ASP A 121 14.64 36.69 -32.09
C ASP A 121 15.22 35.27 -32.12
N HIS A 122 16.29 35.03 -31.35
CA HIS A 122 16.94 33.72 -31.20
C HIS A 122 17.17 33.40 -29.72
N PRO A 123 16.10 33.17 -28.94
CA PRO A 123 16.22 32.98 -27.50
C PRO A 123 16.82 31.62 -27.16
N LEU A 124 17.43 31.53 -25.98
CA LEU A 124 17.74 30.24 -25.38
C LEU A 124 16.47 29.64 -24.79
N ASP A 125 15.93 28.62 -25.45
CA ASP A 125 14.83 27.82 -24.91
C ASP A 125 15.38 26.79 -23.91
N LEU A 126 14.88 26.84 -22.67
CA LEU A 126 15.35 25.97 -21.60
C LEU A 126 15.19 24.48 -21.91
N TRP A 127 14.08 24.09 -22.54
CA TRP A 127 13.77 22.68 -22.79
C TRP A 127 14.57 22.14 -23.96
N THR A 128 14.79 22.97 -24.98
CA THR A 128 15.70 22.67 -26.08
C THR A 128 17.13 22.48 -25.56
N ALA A 129 17.58 23.36 -24.65
CA ALA A 129 18.88 23.26 -24.02
C ALA A 129 19.04 22.04 -23.10
N ALA A 130 17.94 21.61 -22.45
CA ALA A 130 17.93 20.38 -21.65
C ALA A 130 18.06 19.12 -22.52
N GLY A 131 17.57 19.18 -23.76
CA GLY A 131 17.42 18.02 -24.64
C GLY A 131 16.38 17.03 -24.11
N TRP A 132 16.27 15.87 -24.78
CA TRP A 132 15.45 14.78 -24.27
C TRP A 132 16.05 14.25 -22.97
N GLN A 133 15.27 14.30 -21.89
CA GLN A 133 15.64 13.73 -20.60
C GLN A 133 14.91 12.39 -20.44
N PRO A 134 15.62 11.27 -20.24
CA PRO A 134 14.98 9.99 -20.02
C PRO A 134 14.11 10.04 -18.74
N PRO A 135 13.01 9.26 -18.66
CA PRO A 135 12.13 9.22 -17.49
C PRO A 135 12.85 8.86 -16.18
N SER A 136 14.07 8.31 -16.28
CA SER A 136 15.02 8.14 -15.20
C SER A 136 16.46 8.20 -15.75
N PRO A 137 17.42 8.81 -15.03
CA PRO A 137 18.86 8.77 -15.37
C PRO A 137 19.46 7.35 -15.40
N THR A 138 18.70 6.33 -15.01
CA THR A 138 19.07 4.91 -15.09
C THR A 138 18.46 4.18 -16.30
N THR A 139 17.69 4.88 -17.15
CA THR A 139 17.06 4.27 -18.33
C THR A 139 18.07 4.23 -19.48
N PRO A 140 18.45 3.04 -19.98
CA PRO A 140 19.39 2.95 -21.08
C PRO A 140 18.81 3.54 -22.37
N THR A 141 19.47 4.55 -22.94
CA THR A 141 19.17 5.08 -24.27
C THR A 141 19.75 4.16 -25.33
N VAL A 142 18.92 3.59 -26.19
CA VAL A 142 19.38 2.81 -27.35
C VAL A 142 19.22 3.69 -28.59
N THR A 143 20.34 4.14 -29.16
CA THR A 143 20.32 4.75 -30.50
C THR A 143 20.24 3.62 -31.51
N ILE A 144 19.18 3.62 -32.33
CA ILE A 144 18.99 2.64 -33.39
C ILE A 144 19.16 3.36 -34.72
N LEU A 145 20.14 2.91 -35.51
CA LEU A 145 20.38 3.48 -36.83
C LEU A 145 19.32 2.98 -37.81
N VAL A 146 18.63 3.90 -38.46
CA VAL A 146 17.70 3.59 -39.55
C VAL A 146 18.51 3.50 -40.86
N PRO A 147 18.54 2.36 -41.55
CA PRO A 147 19.26 2.23 -42.82
C PRO A 147 18.69 3.15 -43.90
N ALA A 148 19.54 3.66 -44.79
CA ALA A 148 19.12 4.52 -45.90
C ALA A 148 18.19 3.83 -46.93
N THR A 149 18.01 2.51 -46.83
CA THR A 149 17.08 1.71 -47.63
C THR A 149 15.64 1.80 -47.14
N VAL A 150 15.39 2.44 -45.99
CA VAL A 150 14.04 2.72 -45.48
C VAL A 150 13.53 4.00 -46.13
N HIS A 151 12.36 3.93 -46.76
CA HIS A 151 11.72 5.08 -47.38
C HIS A 151 10.75 5.75 -46.41
N ASP A 152 10.44 7.02 -46.68
CA ASP A 152 9.43 7.74 -45.90
C ASP A 152 8.06 7.05 -46.06
N GLY A 153 7.41 6.76 -44.92
CA GLY A 153 6.16 5.99 -44.87
C GLY A 153 6.32 4.47 -44.67
N ASP A 154 7.54 3.92 -44.66
CA ASP A 154 7.75 2.51 -44.29
C ASP A 154 7.52 2.26 -42.80
N VAL A 155 6.93 1.11 -42.46
CA VAL A 155 6.82 0.62 -41.08
C VAL A 155 8.18 0.05 -40.65
N LEU A 156 8.73 0.58 -39.56
CA LEU A 156 10.00 0.12 -39.00
C LEU A 156 9.81 -1.15 -38.16
N ILE A 157 10.44 -2.25 -38.58
CA ILE A 157 10.52 -3.50 -37.84
C ILE A 157 11.88 -3.58 -37.14
N ARG A 158 11.85 -3.50 -35.80
CA ARG A 158 13.04 -3.61 -34.96
C ARG A 158 13.42 -5.08 -34.74
N SER A 159 14.68 -5.40 -34.97
CA SER A 159 15.31 -6.67 -34.59
C SER A 159 16.60 -6.40 -33.83
N GLY A 160 16.57 -6.55 -32.51
CA GLY A 160 17.72 -6.19 -31.65
C GLY A 160 18.08 -4.71 -31.73
N ASN A 161 19.29 -4.41 -32.20
CA ASN A 161 19.83 -3.05 -32.39
C ASN A 161 19.71 -2.54 -33.83
N GLU A 162 19.00 -3.26 -34.68
CA GLU A 162 18.78 -2.90 -36.08
C GLU A 162 17.29 -2.69 -36.35
N VAL A 163 16.98 -1.88 -37.36
CA VAL A 163 15.62 -1.72 -37.89
C VAL A 163 15.62 -1.92 -39.40
N THR A 164 14.53 -2.50 -39.89
CA THR A 164 14.25 -2.66 -41.33
C THR A 164 12.93 -1.96 -41.65
N GLY A 165 12.81 -1.39 -42.84
CA GLY A 165 11.57 -0.78 -43.32
C GLY A 165 10.77 -1.76 -44.16
N ILE A 166 9.46 -1.79 -43.98
CA ILE A 166 8.53 -2.49 -44.88
C ILE A 166 7.43 -1.51 -45.33
N PRO A 167 6.99 -1.56 -46.60
CA PRO A 167 5.91 -0.70 -47.07
C PRO A 167 4.64 -0.91 -46.25
N GLN A 168 4.03 0.18 -45.80
CA GLN A 168 2.87 0.16 -44.91
C GLN A 168 1.71 -0.66 -45.48
N GLU A 169 1.49 -0.63 -46.79
CA GLU A 169 0.46 -1.42 -47.47
C GLU A 169 0.66 -2.95 -47.38
N THR A 170 1.86 -3.40 -47.09
CA THR A 170 2.21 -4.83 -46.98
C THR A 170 2.31 -5.31 -45.53
N PHE A 171 2.22 -4.40 -44.55
CA PHE A 171 2.34 -4.76 -43.15
C PHE A 171 1.04 -5.36 -42.60
N GLN A 172 1.07 -6.64 -42.28
CA GLN A 172 0.07 -7.29 -41.42
C GLN A 172 0.72 -7.57 -40.07
N GLY A 173 0.39 -6.74 -39.06
CA GLY A 173 0.92 -6.93 -37.71
C GLY A 173 0.46 -8.26 -37.10
N PRO A 174 1.31 -8.96 -36.32
CA PRO A 174 0.87 -10.12 -35.57
C PRO A 174 -0.19 -9.70 -34.52
N PRO A 175 -1.18 -10.56 -34.20
CA PRO A 175 -2.05 -10.34 -33.05
C PRO A 175 -1.21 -10.12 -31.78
N GLY A 176 -1.48 -9.04 -31.05
CA GLY A 176 -0.69 -8.67 -29.88
C GLY A 176 -0.73 -9.77 -28.80
N PRO A 177 0.38 -10.03 -28.09
CA PRO A 177 0.36 -10.90 -26.93
C PRO A 177 -0.55 -10.32 -25.83
N PRO A 178 -1.20 -11.16 -25.00
CA PRO A 178 -1.86 -10.67 -23.79
C PRO A 178 -0.91 -9.80 -22.98
N GLY A 179 -1.38 -8.64 -22.52
CA GLY A 179 -0.55 -7.68 -21.80
C GLY A 179 0.11 -8.30 -20.56
N PRO A 180 1.30 -7.80 -20.15
CA PRO A 180 1.96 -8.26 -18.95
C PRO A 180 1.08 -7.99 -17.71
N ILE A 181 1.07 -8.93 -16.77
CA ILE A 181 0.48 -8.72 -15.43
C ILE A 181 1.18 -7.50 -14.82
N GLY A 182 0.41 -6.47 -14.48
CA GLY A 182 0.93 -5.22 -13.94
C GLY A 182 1.79 -5.46 -12.70
N ALA A 183 2.81 -4.61 -12.50
CA ALA A 183 3.66 -4.66 -11.31
C ALA A 183 2.80 -4.61 -10.04
N THR A 184 3.08 -5.51 -9.10
CA THR A 184 2.46 -5.54 -7.78
C THR A 184 2.64 -4.17 -7.15
N GLY A 185 1.54 -3.46 -6.85
CA GLY A 185 1.59 -2.17 -6.19
C GLY A 185 2.44 -2.23 -4.92
N GLN A 186 3.13 -1.13 -4.59
CA GLN A 186 3.79 -0.97 -3.30
C GLN A 186 2.84 -1.49 -2.21
N PRO A 187 3.23 -2.50 -1.42
CA PRO A 187 2.34 -3.10 -0.45
C PRO A 187 1.89 -1.99 0.49
N SER A 188 0.58 -1.73 0.46
CA SER A 188 -0.05 -0.86 1.44
C SER A 188 0.42 -1.31 2.82
N THR A 189 0.89 -0.37 3.64
CA THR A 189 1.20 -0.67 5.05
C THR A 189 -0.05 -1.12 5.81
N LEU A 190 -1.23 -0.91 5.24
CA LEU A 190 -2.52 -1.30 5.79
C LEU A 190 -3.14 -2.53 5.12
N THR A 191 -2.57 -3.04 4.03
CA THR A 191 -3.15 -4.17 3.28
C THR A 191 -2.07 -5.10 2.71
N GLY A 192 -2.05 -6.34 3.19
CA GLY A 192 -1.16 -7.41 2.73
C GLY A 192 -1.95 -8.52 2.06
N THR A 193 -1.31 -9.27 1.17
CA THR A 193 -1.92 -10.41 0.47
C THR A 193 -0.88 -11.52 0.29
N GLY A 194 -1.29 -12.76 0.43
CA GLY A 194 -0.41 -13.93 0.25
C GLY A 194 -1.05 -15.24 0.73
N PRO A 195 -0.35 -16.38 0.63
CA PRO A 195 -0.83 -17.64 1.15
C PRO A 195 -0.78 -17.69 2.69
N GLY A 196 -1.61 -18.54 3.29
CA GLY A 196 -1.55 -18.89 4.70
C GLY A 196 -2.13 -17.85 5.68
N ARG A 197 -1.84 -18.08 6.95
CA ARG A 197 -2.46 -17.42 8.11
C ARG A 197 -1.55 -16.42 8.80
N PRO A 198 -2.01 -15.18 9.02
CA PRO A 198 -1.19 -14.17 9.70
C PRO A 198 -1.10 -14.42 11.22
N ASP A 199 -2.02 -15.21 11.80
CA ASP A 199 -1.94 -15.70 13.18
C ASP A 199 -1.06 -16.96 13.35
N ILE A 200 -0.67 -17.62 12.26
CA ILE A 200 0.24 -18.78 12.28
C ILE A 200 1.40 -18.52 11.32
N ILE A 201 2.42 -17.83 11.80
CA ILE A 201 3.56 -17.35 11.01
C ILE A 201 4.22 -18.45 10.16
N SER A 202 4.22 -19.71 10.61
CA SER A 202 4.79 -20.85 9.86
C SER A 202 4.02 -21.21 8.59
N THR A 203 2.76 -20.78 8.46
CA THR A 203 1.92 -21.05 7.28
C THR A 203 2.07 -19.99 6.19
N LEU A 204 2.68 -18.84 6.49
CA LEU A 204 2.92 -17.76 5.54
C LEU A 204 4.17 -18.05 4.71
N ASP A 205 4.25 -17.51 3.49
CA ASP A 205 5.50 -17.44 2.73
C ASP A 205 6.47 -16.37 3.27
N ALA A 206 7.66 -16.24 2.66
CA ALA A 206 8.68 -15.31 3.13
C ALA A 206 8.22 -13.84 3.11
N SER A 207 7.53 -13.43 2.05
CA SER A 207 6.96 -12.08 1.90
C SER A 207 5.87 -11.78 2.93
N GLY A 208 4.94 -12.72 3.11
CA GLY A 208 3.84 -12.60 4.05
C GLY A 208 4.34 -12.53 5.49
N ARG A 209 5.33 -13.35 5.87
CA ARG A 209 5.96 -13.26 7.19
C ARG A 209 6.56 -11.88 7.48
N ALA A 210 7.30 -11.32 6.52
CA ALA A 210 7.90 -10.01 6.66
C ALA A 210 6.84 -8.91 6.83
N TRP A 211 5.79 -8.94 6.01
CA TRP A 211 4.71 -7.95 6.09
C TRP A 211 3.93 -8.07 7.41
N VAL A 212 3.49 -9.28 7.78
CA VAL A 212 2.71 -9.56 8.99
C VAL A 212 3.43 -9.13 10.27
N GLN A 213 4.77 -9.24 10.32
CA GLN A 213 5.57 -8.77 11.45
C GLN A 213 5.59 -7.24 11.58
N SER A 214 5.54 -6.53 10.45
CA SER A 214 5.58 -5.05 10.41
C SER A 214 4.19 -4.39 10.43
N ALA A 215 3.12 -5.17 10.29
CA ALA A 215 1.77 -4.67 10.10
C ALA A 215 1.26 -3.86 11.32
N PRO A 216 0.80 -2.61 11.14
CA PRO A 216 0.20 -1.81 12.19
C PRO A 216 -1.17 -2.37 12.61
N VAL A 217 -1.62 -2.00 13.82
CA VAL A 217 -2.99 -2.30 14.27
C VAL A 217 -4.00 -1.75 13.27
N GLY A 218 -5.00 -2.56 12.90
CA GLY A 218 -6.02 -2.24 11.91
C GLY A 218 -5.70 -2.72 10.50
N ALA A 219 -4.45 -3.12 10.20
CA ALA A 219 -4.05 -3.62 8.88
C ALA A 219 -4.79 -4.91 8.51
N LEU A 220 -5.09 -5.09 7.23
CA LEU A 220 -5.81 -6.25 6.69
C LEU A 220 -4.86 -7.20 5.97
N TRP A 221 -5.02 -8.50 6.21
CA TRP A 221 -4.36 -9.57 5.46
C TRP A 221 -5.41 -10.33 4.66
N ALA A 222 -5.23 -10.44 3.34
CA ALA A 222 -6.06 -11.26 2.47
C ALA A 222 -5.31 -12.54 2.10
N SER A 223 -5.86 -13.71 2.49
CA SER A 223 -5.31 -15.00 2.07
C SER A 223 -5.78 -15.33 0.65
N ILE A 224 -4.88 -15.81 -0.19
CA ILE A 224 -5.20 -16.25 -1.56
C ILE A 224 -5.57 -17.73 -1.67
N ASP A 225 -5.30 -18.51 -0.62
CA ASP A 225 -5.49 -19.96 -0.55
C ASP A 225 -6.55 -20.36 0.49
N GLY A 226 -7.31 -19.38 0.99
CA GLY A 226 -8.25 -19.58 2.09
C GLY A 226 -7.57 -20.08 3.36
N ALA A 227 -6.26 -19.89 3.46
CA ALA A 227 -5.38 -20.39 4.51
C ALA A 227 -5.53 -21.90 4.76
N GLU A 228 -5.98 -22.65 3.75
CA GLU A 228 -6.34 -24.07 3.83
C GLU A 228 -7.44 -24.39 4.86
N VAL A 229 -8.14 -23.36 5.34
CA VAL A 229 -9.13 -23.48 6.42
C VAL A 229 -10.47 -22.81 6.13
N GLY A 230 -10.58 -22.08 5.00
CA GLY A 230 -11.77 -21.33 4.63
C GLY A 230 -11.84 -19.92 5.25
N ALA A 231 -10.74 -19.43 5.82
CA ALA A 231 -10.60 -18.06 6.29
C ALA A 231 -9.85 -17.26 5.22
N TRP A 232 -10.41 -16.13 4.81
CA TRP A 232 -9.94 -15.41 3.62
C TRP A 232 -9.42 -14.01 3.97
N GLN A 233 -9.85 -13.43 5.09
CA GLN A 233 -9.37 -12.12 5.51
C GLN A 233 -9.20 -12.02 7.02
N TRP A 234 -8.13 -11.35 7.45
CA TRP A 234 -7.86 -11.03 8.84
C TRP A 234 -7.55 -9.55 9.01
N GLN A 235 -7.74 -9.05 10.23
CA GLN A 235 -7.35 -7.73 10.64
C GLN A 235 -6.41 -7.81 11.85
N ARG A 236 -5.36 -6.99 11.85
CA ARG A 236 -4.44 -6.86 12.98
C ARG A 236 -5.14 -6.19 14.16
N THR A 237 -5.14 -6.83 15.33
CA THR A 237 -5.55 -6.23 16.60
C THR A 237 -4.31 -5.90 17.45
N PRO A 238 -4.42 -5.18 18.57
CA PRO A 238 -3.28 -4.88 19.43
C PRO A 238 -2.51 -6.10 19.95
N LYS A 239 -3.14 -7.28 20.00
CA LYS A 239 -2.54 -8.51 20.55
C LYS A 239 -2.48 -9.68 19.57
N SER A 240 -3.23 -9.66 18.47
CA SER A 240 -3.35 -10.82 17.58
C SER A 240 -3.89 -10.45 16.20
N TRP A 241 -4.40 -11.45 15.47
CA TRP A 241 -5.15 -11.28 14.23
C TRP A 241 -6.57 -11.79 14.41
N ARG A 242 -7.55 -11.05 13.89
CA ARG A 242 -8.95 -11.45 13.87
C ARG A 242 -9.40 -11.80 12.47
N VAL A 243 -10.12 -12.92 12.29
CA VAL A 243 -10.79 -13.21 11.02
C VAL A 243 -11.90 -12.18 10.81
N THR A 244 -11.96 -11.59 9.63
CA THR A 244 -13.02 -10.64 9.22
C THR A 244 -13.84 -11.15 8.04
N TYR A 245 -13.33 -12.14 7.31
CA TYR A 245 -14.05 -12.82 6.25
C TYR A 245 -13.64 -14.30 6.19
N GLY A 246 -14.64 -15.19 6.18
CA GLY A 246 -14.47 -16.63 6.18
C GLY A 246 -14.61 -17.28 7.56
N MET A 247 -14.30 -18.57 7.63
CA MET A 247 -14.47 -19.42 8.82
C MET A 247 -13.21 -20.23 9.08
N THR A 248 -12.91 -20.53 10.34
CA THR A 248 -11.86 -21.51 10.66
C THR A 248 -12.42 -22.93 10.63
N PRO A 249 -11.58 -23.97 10.65
CA PRO A 249 -12.06 -25.34 10.73
C PRO A 249 -12.73 -25.56 12.08
N PHE A 250 -13.59 -26.58 12.12
CA PHE A 250 -14.14 -27.07 13.37
C PHE A 250 -13.02 -27.67 14.22
N ILE A 251 -12.83 -27.14 15.43
CA ILE A 251 -11.88 -27.69 16.39
C ILE A 251 -12.66 -28.49 17.43
N SER A 252 -12.49 -29.81 17.38
CA SER A 252 -13.08 -30.72 18.36
C SER A 252 -12.34 -30.60 19.69
N PHE A 253 -13.10 -30.50 20.78
CA PHE A 253 -12.58 -30.70 22.14
C PHE A 253 -13.17 -31.95 22.80
N GLN A 254 -13.84 -32.82 22.04
CA GLN A 254 -14.62 -33.94 22.56
C GLN A 254 -13.84 -34.78 23.57
N ASP A 255 -12.65 -35.25 23.20
CA ASP A 255 -11.87 -36.14 24.06
C ASP A 255 -11.42 -35.45 25.34
N THR A 256 -11.01 -34.18 25.26
CA THR A 256 -10.61 -33.37 26.42
C THR A 256 -11.79 -33.12 27.36
N LEU A 257 -12.98 -32.84 26.80
CA LEU A 257 -14.21 -32.66 27.57
C LEU A 257 -14.62 -33.95 28.29
N LEU A 258 -14.60 -35.08 27.59
CA LEU A 258 -14.95 -36.38 28.17
C LEU A 258 -13.93 -36.79 29.25
N ALA A 259 -12.64 -36.58 29.02
CA ALA A 259 -11.59 -36.85 29.99
C ALA A 259 -11.74 -36.00 31.25
N LEU A 260 -12.01 -34.70 31.10
CA LEU A 260 -12.29 -33.81 32.24
C LEU A 260 -13.45 -34.35 33.08
N LEU A 261 -14.60 -34.60 32.44
CA LEU A 261 -15.80 -35.08 33.13
C LEU A 261 -15.56 -36.41 33.85
N ARG A 262 -14.86 -37.35 33.21
CA ARG A 262 -14.54 -38.66 33.80
C ARG A 262 -13.57 -38.55 34.98
N ASN A 263 -12.59 -37.65 34.92
CA ASN A 263 -11.68 -37.40 36.03
C ASN A 263 -12.39 -36.88 37.29
N PHE A 264 -13.51 -36.18 37.11
CA PHE A 264 -14.38 -35.73 38.19
C PHE A 264 -15.49 -36.74 38.56
N GLY A 265 -15.39 -38.00 38.11
CA GLY A 265 -16.29 -39.09 38.51
C GLY A 265 -17.63 -39.14 37.79
N PHE A 266 -17.77 -38.45 36.65
CA PHE A 266 -18.96 -38.56 35.80
C PHE A 266 -18.84 -39.72 34.80
N THR A 267 -19.96 -40.40 34.53
CA THR A 267 -20.09 -41.29 33.37
C THR A 267 -20.79 -40.53 32.26
N VAL A 268 -20.10 -40.31 31.14
CA VAL A 268 -20.57 -39.46 30.04
C VAL A 268 -20.27 -40.05 28.67
N ASP A 269 -21.25 -39.91 27.78
CA ASP A 269 -21.16 -40.30 26.37
C ASP A 269 -21.46 -39.10 25.46
N PRO A 270 -20.85 -39.00 24.27
CA PRO A 270 -21.26 -38.02 23.27
C PRO A 270 -22.67 -38.36 22.74
N ILE A 271 -23.49 -37.33 22.49
CA ILE A 271 -24.79 -37.53 21.85
C ILE A 271 -24.58 -37.80 20.36
N PRO A 272 -25.12 -38.89 19.78
CA PRO A 272 -24.98 -39.19 18.36
C PRO A 272 -25.47 -38.03 17.48
N GLY A 273 -24.67 -37.66 16.47
CA GLY A 273 -24.98 -36.58 15.53
C GLY A 273 -24.74 -35.17 16.06
N MET A 274 -24.38 -34.99 17.34
CA MET A 274 -23.90 -33.71 17.86
C MET A 274 -22.38 -33.64 17.87
N ARG A 275 -21.87 -32.43 17.68
CA ARG A 275 -20.43 -32.14 17.72
C ARG A 275 -20.08 -31.48 19.06
N ASN A 276 -18.89 -31.76 19.57
CA ASN A 276 -18.32 -31.11 20.76
C ASN A 276 -17.10 -30.31 20.34
N GLY A 277 -17.28 -29.01 20.07
CA GLY A 277 -16.21 -28.20 19.53
C GLY A 277 -16.59 -26.75 19.24
N VAL A 278 -15.62 -26.03 18.70
CA VAL A 278 -15.74 -24.62 18.37
C VAL A 278 -15.37 -24.33 16.92
N VAL A 279 -16.03 -23.32 16.35
CA VAL A 279 -15.70 -22.72 15.05
C VAL A 279 -15.71 -21.21 15.20
N ARG A 280 -14.74 -20.52 14.60
CA ARG A 280 -14.75 -19.06 14.54
C ARG A 280 -15.48 -18.58 13.27
N HIS A 281 -16.42 -17.66 13.48
CA HIS A 281 -17.11 -16.88 12.46
C HIS A 281 -16.84 -15.39 12.72
N ASN A 282 -15.83 -14.83 12.06
CA ASN A 282 -15.43 -13.44 12.29
C ASN A 282 -15.11 -13.14 13.77
N ASN A 283 -15.87 -12.22 14.37
CA ASN A 283 -15.80 -11.86 15.80
C ASN A 283 -16.65 -12.78 16.69
N LEU A 284 -17.35 -13.76 16.11
CA LEU A 284 -18.16 -14.72 16.84
C LEU A 284 -17.48 -16.07 16.89
N ILE A 285 -17.71 -16.80 17.97
CA ILE A 285 -17.31 -18.20 18.14
C ILE A 285 -18.60 -18.98 18.27
N MET A 286 -18.79 -19.93 17.37
CA MET A 286 -19.86 -20.91 17.47
C MET A 286 -19.37 -22.08 18.33
N LEU A 287 -20.08 -22.37 19.41
CA LEU A 287 -19.87 -23.50 20.31
C LEU A 287 -20.99 -24.53 20.13
N ASP A 288 -20.59 -25.78 19.90
CA ASP A 288 -21.47 -26.95 19.94
C ASP A 288 -21.03 -27.86 21.11
N ILE A 289 -21.98 -28.29 21.96
CA ILE A 289 -21.79 -29.31 23.01
C ILE A 289 -22.97 -30.29 22.97
N GLY A 290 -22.68 -31.57 22.90
CA GLY A 290 -23.67 -32.65 22.97
C GLY A 290 -23.13 -33.80 23.80
N ILE A 291 -23.51 -33.84 25.07
CA ILE A 291 -23.12 -34.91 26.00
C ILE A 291 -24.35 -35.48 26.73
N ASP A 292 -24.31 -36.77 26.99
CA ASP A 292 -25.28 -37.51 27.77
C ASP A 292 -24.63 -37.98 29.08
N ILE A 293 -25.13 -37.44 30.18
CA ILE A 293 -24.60 -37.72 31.52
C ILE A 293 -25.36 -38.90 32.10
N LYS A 294 -24.71 -40.07 32.12
CA LYS A 294 -25.30 -41.32 32.63
C LYS A 294 -25.29 -41.40 34.15
N SER A 295 -24.24 -40.88 34.79
CA SER A 295 -24.11 -40.80 36.23
C SER A 295 -23.23 -39.63 36.66
N LYS A 296 -23.41 -39.18 37.92
CA LYS A 296 -22.67 -38.07 38.54
C LYS A 296 -22.20 -38.42 39.96
N PRO A 297 -21.24 -37.67 40.53
CA PRO A 297 -20.92 -37.72 41.95
C PRO A 297 -22.10 -37.24 42.82
N ASP A 298 -22.19 -37.73 44.06
CA ASP A 298 -23.35 -37.57 44.94
C ASP A 298 -23.85 -36.13 45.09
N ARG A 299 -22.95 -35.14 45.16
CA ARG A 299 -23.29 -33.73 45.44
C ARG A 299 -23.24 -32.79 44.22
N GLY A 300 -23.00 -33.33 43.02
CA GLY A 300 -22.69 -32.52 41.85
C GLY A 300 -21.31 -31.84 41.97
N GLU A 301 -20.74 -31.41 40.84
CA GLU A 301 -19.38 -30.84 40.84
C GLU A 301 -19.32 -29.49 40.13
N ASN A 302 -18.41 -28.64 40.61
CA ASN A 302 -18.01 -27.42 39.91
C ASN A 302 -16.99 -27.80 38.84
N LEU A 303 -17.37 -27.69 37.57
CA LEU A 303 -16.49 -28.00 36.45
C LEU A 303 -16.00 -26.69 35.83
N ASP A 304 -14.67 -26.54 35.77
CA ASP A 304 -14.06 -25.51 34.95
C ASP A 304 -13.98 -25.99 33.50
N ILE A 305 -15.05 -25.76 32.76
CA ILE A 305 -15.13 -26.14 31.34
C ILE A 305 -14.06 -25.41 30.49
N LYS A 306 -13.44 -24.33 30.98
CA LYS A 306 -12.33 -23.69 30.26
C LYS A 306 -11.16 -24.64 30.06
N SER A 307 -10.89 -25.50 31.04
CA SER A 307 -9.80 -26.47 30.96
C SER A 307 -10.02 -27.50 29.83
N ALA A 308 -11.27 -27.78 29.46
CA ALA A 308 -11.62 -28.65 28.34
C ALA A 308 -11.59 -27.93 26.98
N ILE A 309 -11.93 -26.64 26.93
CA ILE A 309 -11.95 -25.82 25.70
C ILE A 309 -10.55 -25.24 25.39
N GLY A 310 -9.56 -25.47 26.26
CA GLY A 310 -8.13 -25.19 26.04
C GLY A 310 -7.53 -24.11 26.95
N TYR A 311 -6.22 -24.21 27.22
CA TYR A 311 -5.45 -23.17 27.93
C TYR A 311 -5.27 -21.91 27.04
N GLY A 312 -5.54 -20.72 27.59
CA GLY A 312 -5.25 -19.44 26.92
C GLY A 312 -6.45 -18.54 26.61
N TRP A 313 -7.68 -18.99 26.88
CA TRP A 313 -8.88 -18.19 26.62
C TRP A 313 -9.27 -17.33 27.83
N ILE A 314 -9.14 -16.01 27.72
CA ILE A 314 -9.65 -15.05 28.72
C ILE A 314 -11.08 -14.67 28.34
N TRP A 315 -12.04 -15.46 28.82
CA TRP A 315 -13.47 -15.18 28.66
C TRP A 315 -13.90 -14.08 29.65
N LYS A 316 -14.17 -12.86 29.16
CA LYS A 316 -14.65 -11.74 30.01
C LYS A 316 -16.15 -11.81 30.31
N SER A 317 -16.95 -12.25 29.34
CA SER A 317 -18.39 -12.43 29.48
C SER A 317 -18.89 -13.45 28.45
N MET A 318 -19.84 -14.28 28.86
CA MET A 318 -20.60 -15.14 27.96
C MET A 318 -22.05 -14.66 28.01
N ASN A 319 -22.48 -13.99 26.94
CA ASN A 319 -23.84 -13.48 26.84
C ASN A 319 -24.71 -14.48 26.08
N ILE A 320 -25.37 -15.37 26.80
CA ILE A 320 -26.39 -16.26 26.22
C ILE A 320 -27.69 -15.47 26.18
N ASN A 321 -27.82 -14.59 25.18
CA ASN A 321 -29.12 -14.00 24.88
C ASN A 321 -29.99 -15.08 24.24
N ASN A 322 -31.20 -15.28 24.77
CA ASN A 322 -32.28 -16.10 24.19
C ASN A 322 -32.69 -15.55 22.81
N ALA A 323 -31.82 -15.67 21.81
CA ALA A 323 -32.14 -15.36 20.43
C ALA A 323 -33.03 -16.47 19.87
N ASN A 324 -34.11 -16.10 19.18
CA ASN A 324 -34.96 -17.03 18.46
C ASN A 324 -34.09 -17.89 17.52
N GLY A 325 -33.99 -19.19 17.81
CA GLY A 325 -33.15 -20.15 17.08
C GLY A 325 -32.05 -20.83 17.90
N VAL A 326 -31.76 -20.36 19.13
CA VAL A 326 -30.87 -21.08 20.05
C VAL A 326 -31.70 -22.06 20.89
N LEU A 327 -31.75 -23.32 20.45
CA LEU A 327 -32.31 -24.42 21.26
C LEU A 327 -31.32 -24.78 22.36
N ILE A 328 -31.56 -24.30 23.58
CA ILE A 328 -30.92 -24.83 24.79
C ILE A 328 -31.97 -25.72 25.47
N ASP A 329 -32.00 -26.98 25.05
CA ASP A 329 -32.93 -27.96 25.62
C ASP A 329 -32.31 -28.56 26.89
N PHE A 330 -32.83 -28.15 28.05
CA PHE A 330 -32.51 -28.67 29.38
C PHE A 330 -33.57 -29.66 29.84
N SER A 331 -33.89 -30.68 29.02
CA SER A 331 -35.01 -31.58 29.31
C SER A 331 -34.90 -32.33 30.65
N THR A 332 -33.69 -32.47 31.22
CA THR A 332 -33.46 -33.07 32.56
C THR A 332 -32.31 -32.48 33.39
N ALA A 333 -31.31 -31.81 32.80
CA ALA A 333 -30.13 -31.30 33.53
C ALA A 333 -30.20 -29.79 33.84
N ARG A 334 -29.85 -29.38 35.07
CA ARG A 334 -29.74 -27.96 35.48
C ARG A 334 -28.28 -27.50 35.50
N ILE A 335 -27.96 -26.47 34.70
CA ILE A 335 -26.66 -25.78 34.71
C ILE A 335 -26.84 -24.39 35.35
N HIS A 336 -26.07 -24.12 36.41
CA HIS A 336 -26.00 -22.79 37.03
C HIS A 336 -24.65 -22.14 36.72
N TRP A 337 -24.70 -20.90 36.23
CA TRP A 337 -23.51 -20.05 36.06
C TRP A 337 -23.37 -19.19 37.32
N ALA A 338 -22.40 -19.53 38.18
CA ALA A 338 -22.13 -18.73 39.39
C ALA A 338 -21.20 -17.55 39.07
N ASN A 339 -21.28 -16.49 39.90
CA ASN A 339 -20.36 -15.34 39.86
C ASN A 339 -18.91 -15.83 40.04
N GLY A 340 -18.25 -16.08 38.92
CA GLY A 340 -17.02 -16.86 38.87
C GLY A 340 -17.23 -18.16 38.10
N ILE A 341 -17.20 -18.08 36.77
CA ILE A 341 -16.45 -18.97 35.86
C ILE A 341 -16.45 -20.50 36.15
N TYR A 342 -17.54 -21.09 36.61
CA TYR A 342 -17.68 -22.55 36.68
C TYR A 342 -19.07 -22.95 36.22
N VAL A 343 -19.16 -24.10 35.56
CA VAL A 343 -20.43 -24.77 35.27
C VAL A 343 -20.65 -25.83 36.34
N ARG A 344 -21.74 -25.71 37.08
CA ARG A 344 -22.16 -26.78 38.00
C ARG A 344 -23.20 -27.66 37.35
N ILE A 345 -22.96 -28.98 37.39
CA ILE A 345 -23.89 -30.01 36.90
C ILE A 345 -24.54 -30.71 38.10
N TRP A 346 -25.86 -30.60 38.20
CA TRP A 346 -26.63 -31.14 39.33
C TRP A 346 -27.39 -32.44 39.03
N ASP A 347 -27.56 -32.79 37.77
CA ASP A 347 -28.45 -33.88 37.36
C ASP A 347 -27.89 -34.66 36.16
N THR A 348 -28.49 -35.81 35.88
CA THR A 348 -28.16 -36.67 34.74
C THR A 348 -29.00 -36.33 33.49
N GLY A 349 -28.63 -36.92 32.36
CA GLY A 349 -29.30 -36.80 31.08
C GLY A 349 -28.61 -35.86 30.09
N HIS A 350 -29.37 -35.35 29.12
CA HIS A 350 -28.80 -34.68 27.95
C HIS A 350 -28.45 -33.21 28.21
N VAL A 351 -27.24 -32.83 27.82
CA VAL A 351 -26.81 -31.43 27.67
C VAL A 351 -26.58 -31.18 26.19
N LYS A 352 -27.45 -30.36 25.59
CA LYS A 352 -27.40 -30.00 24.16
C LYS A 352 -27.27 -28.49 24.02
N MET A 353 -26.16 -28.06 23.46
CA MET A 353 -25.91 -26.71 23.00
C MET A 353 -25.54 -26.80 21.53
N SER A 354 -26.30 -26.14 20.66
CA SER A 354 -25.95 -26.05 19.26
C SER A 354 -26.00 -24.62 18.79
N ARG A 355 -24.97 -24.21 18.05
CA ARG A 355 -24.84 -22.87 17.49
C ARG A 355 -24.97 -21.77 18.55
N VAL A 356 -24.33 -21.98 19.70
CA VAL A 356 -24.20 -20.92 20.70
C VAL A 356 -23.09 -19.98 20.24
N PHE A 357 -23.41 -18.71 20.04
CA PHE A 357 -22.45 -17.72 19.57
C PHE A 357 -21.90 -16.90 20.73
N LEU A 358 -20.57 -16.78 20.79
CA LEU A 358 -19.83 -15.99 21.77
C LEU A 358 -19.07 -14.89 21.04
N GLU A 359 -19.14 -13.65 21.50
CA GLU A 359 -18.34 -12.58 20.93
C GLU A 359 -16.90 -12.61 21.49
N MET A 360 -15.91 -12.50 20.60
CA MET A 360 -14.51 -12.34 20.98
C MET A 360 -14.21 -10.88 21.28
N ASP A 361 -13.68 -10.63 22.48
CA ASP A 361 -13.02 -9.36 22.79
C ASP A 361 -11.75 -9.22 21.92
N GLU A 362 -11.44 -8.00 21.51
CA GLU A 362 -10.27 -7.65 20.67
C GLU A 362 -8.92 -8.08 21.26
N SER A 363 -8.88 -8.34 22.57
CA SER A 363 -7.72 -8.81 23.32
C SER A 363 -7.58 -10.33 23.39
N MET A 364 -8.53 -11.11 22.87
CA MET A 364 -8.50 -12.58 22.87
C MET A 364 -7.70 -13.14 21.68
N THR A 365 -6.92 -14.19 21.93
CA THR A 365 -6.17 -14.94 20.91
C THR A 365 -6.93 -16.19 20.49
N TRP A 366 -7.09 -16.43 19.19
CA TRP A 366 -7.63 -17.69 18.68
C TRP A 366 -6.55 -18.77 18.71
N PRO A 367 -6.78 -19.93 19.35
CA PRO A 367 -5.77 -20.97 19.44
C PRO A 367 -5.55 -21.65 18.09
N THR A 368 -4.30 -22.04 17.85
CA THR A 368 -3.88 -22.80 16.67
C THR A 368 -4.07 -24.31 16.85
N SER A 369 -4.21 -24.76 18.10
CA SER A 369 -4.58 -26.11 18.53
C SER A 369 -5.19 -26.07 19.94
N LEU A 370 -6.04 -27.05 20.29
CA LEU A 370 -6.59 -27.18 21.65
C LEU A 370 -5.76 -28.11 22.55
N THR A 371 -4.64 -28.64 22.07
CA THR A 371 -3.73 -29.47 22.86
C THR A 371 -3.09 -28.62 23.96
N ASN A 372 -3.39 -28.97 25.21
CA ASN A 372 -2.80 -28.37 26.40
C ASN A 372 -1.27 -28.62 26.41
N PRO A 373 -0.41 -27.61 26.27
CA PRO A 373 1.04 -27.80 26.31
C PRO A 373 1.56 -28.19 27.71
N ASN A 374 0.70 -28.11 28.74
CA ASN A 374 0.97 -28.51 30.12
C ASN A 374 0.16 -29.75 30.54
N ALA A 375 -0.39 -30.53 29.60
CA ALA A 375 -0.98 -31.82 29.96
C ALA A 375 0.13 -32.71 30.53
N PRO A 376 -0.01 -33.24 31.76
CA PRO A 376 0.91 -34.27 32.23
C PRO A 376 0.80 -35.44 31.26
N THR A 377 1.94 -35.87 30.71
CA THR A 377 2.07 -37.12 29.94
C THR A 377 1.79 -38.33 30.80
#